data_AF-A0AAP2CLG7-F1
#
_entry.id   AF-A0AAP2CLG7-F1
#
_cell.length_a   1.000
_cell.length_b   1.000
_cell.length_c   1.000
_cell.angle_alpha   90.00
_cell.angle_beta   90.00
_cell.angle_gamma   90.00
#
_symmetry.space_group_name_H-M   'P 1'
#
loop_
_entity.id
_entity.type
_entity.pdbx_description
1 polymer ?
#
loop_
_entity_poly.entity_id
_entity_poly.type
_entity_poly.pdbx_seq_one_letter_code
_entity_poly.pdbx_strand_id
1 'polypeptide(L)' 'MDEFDLPPFIWMGWKVAGGIILIFFVIALVMILNNKALPTREKMLWMWGSFLLPILGPLLYIVLGRYGK' A
#
# COMPACT_ATOMS: atom_id res chain seq x y z
N MET A 1 -8.58 -22.41 10.43
CA MET A 1 -7.86 -21.14 10.27
C MET A 1 -6.46 -21.44 10.77
N ASP A 2 -5.61 -21.94 9.89
CA ASP A 2 -4.25 -22.31 10.27
C ASP A 2 -3.47 -21.01 10.43
N GLU A 3 -3.23 -20.65 11.69
CA GLU A 3 -2.22 -19.67 12.05
C GLU A 3 -0.92 -20.12 11.39
N PHE A 4 -0.54 -19.38 10.36
CA PHE A 4 0.75 -19.49 9.72
C PHE A 4 1.79 -19.25 10.83
N ASP A 5 2.35 -20.33 11.39
CA ASP A 5 3.53 -20.37 12.27
C ASP A 5 4.75 -19.88 11.46
N LEU A 6 4.69 -18.62 11.06
CA LEU A 6 5.79 -17.95 10.39
C LEU A 6 6.84 -17.68 11.46
N PRO A 7 8.09 -18.07 11.22
CA PRO A 7 9.19 -17.72 12.09
C PRO A 7 9.16 -16.22 12.45
N PRO A 8 9.49 -15.83 13.69
CA PRO A 8 9.32 -14.46 14.18
C PRO A 8 10.03 -13.42 13.29
N PHE A 9 11.08 -13.80 12.57
CA PHE A 9 11.78 -12.96 11.61
C PHE A 9 10.93 -12.59 10.37
N ILE A 10 10.09 -13.50 9.86
CA ILE A 10 9.20 -13.21 8.73
C ILE A 10 8.11 -12.24 9.18
N TRP A 11 7.52 -12.48 10.35
CA TRP A 11 6.49 -11.61 10.91
C TRP A 11 7.02 -10.19 11.20
N MET A 12 8.25 -10.09 11.70
CA MET A 12 8.95 -8.83 11.87
C MET A 12 9.24 -8.14 10.53
N GLY A 13 9.68 -8.89 9.52
CA GLY A 13 9.90 -8.39 8.15
C GLY A 13 8.63 -7.80 7.53
N TRP A 14 7.48 -8.46 7.71
CA TRP A 14 6.18 -7.96 7.24
C TRP A 14 5.75 -6.66 7.95
N LYS A 15 5.97 -6.56 9.26
CA LYS A 15 5.68 -5.33 10.01
C LYS A 15 6.57 -4.16 9.57
N VAL A 16 7.86 -4.42 9.36
CA VAL A 16 8.82 -3.41 8.89
C VAL A 16 8.47 -2.97 7.47
N ALA A 17 8.18 -3.92 6.56
CA ALA A 17 7.74 -3.61 5.20
C ALA A 17 6.45 -2.78 5.18
N GLY A 18 5.46 -3.16 6.00
CA GLY A 18 4.21 -2.40 6.15
C GLY A 18 4.44 -0.98 6.66
N GLY A 19 5.30 -0.81 7.67
CA GLY A 19 5.68 0.50 8.19
C GLY A 19 6.36 1.38 7.14
N ILE A 20 7.30 0.82 6.37
CA ILE A 20 8.00 1.53 5.29
C ILE A 20 7.00 1.99 4.22
N ILE A 21 6.10 1.11 3.77
CA ILE A 21 5.06 1.45 2.78
C ILE A 21 4.19 2.61 3.29
N LEU A 22 3.82 2.58 4.57
CA LEU A 22 2.98 3.62 5.19
C LEU A 22 3.71 4.97 5.24
N ILE A 23 5.02 4.98 5.54
CA ILE A 23 5.85 6.19 5.50
C ILE A 23 5.90 6.77 4.08
N PHE A 24 6.19 5.95 3.07
CA PHE A 24 6.22 6.40 1.68
C PHE A 24 4.87 6.93 1.20
N PHE A 25 3.78 6.30 1.62
CA PHE A 25 2.42 6.75 1.33
C PHE A 25 2.16 8.16 1.90
N VAL A 26 2.52 8.41 3.16
CA VAL A 26 2.36 9.73 3.79
C VAL A 26 3.19 10.79 3.07
N ILE A 27 4.44 10.49 2.72
CA ILE A 27 5.32 11.40 1.98
C ILE A 27 4.69 11.77 0.62
N ALA A 28 4.25 10.76 -0.14
CA ALA A 28 3.61 10.98 -1.44
C ALA A 28 2.35 11.85 -1.31
N LEU A 29 1.51 11.60 -0.30
CA LEU A 29 0.30 12.39 -0.04
C LEU A 29 0.64 13.86 0.23
N VAL A 30 1.61 14.12 1.11
CA VAL A 30 2.07 15.48 1.44
C VAL A 30 2.62 16.19 0.21
N MET A 31 3.41 15.50 -0.63
CA MET A 31 3.93 16.05 -1.87
C MET A 31 2.81 16.43 -2.86
N ILE A 32 1.81 15.56 -3.05
CA ILE A 32 0.67 15.83 -3.95
C ILE A 32 -0.15 17.03 -3.45
N LEU A 33 -0.43 17.11 -2.14
CA LEU A 33 -1.19 18.20 -1.55
C LEU A 33 -0.46 19.54 -1.69
N ASN A 34 0.84 19.57 -1.40
CA ASN A 34 1.67 20.77 -1.45
C ASN A 34 2.06 21.22 -2.87
N ASN A 35 1.89 20.37 -3.88
CA ASN A 35 2.27 20.71 -5.24
C ASN A 35 1.30 21.75 -5.85
N LYS A 36 1.68 23.03 -5.88
CA LYS A 36 0.83 24.11 -6.42
C LYS A 36 0.68 24.08 -7.95
N ALA A 37 1.51 23.31 -8.65
CA ALA A 37 1.47 23.21 -10.11
C ALA A 37 0.38 22.25 -10.62
N LEU A 38 -0.11 21.33 -9.78
CA LEU A 38 -1.13 20.36 -10.18
C LEU A 38 -2.53 20.97 -10.11
N PRO A 39 -3.32 20.90 -11.20
CA PRO A 39 -4.75 21.20 -11.18
C PRO A 39 -5.49 20.35 -10.14
N THR A 40 -6.52 20.91 -9.49
CA THR A 40 -7.28 20.25 -8.42
C THR A 40 -7.80 18.86 -8.81
N ARG A 41 -8.15 18.68 -10.09
CA ARG A 41 -8.64 17.41 -10.65
C ARG A 41 -7.56 16.32 -10.69
N GLU A 42 -6.34 16.68 -11.08
CA GLU A 42 -5.20 15.76 -11.10
C GLU A 42 -4.76 15.41 -9.68
N LYS A 43 -4.78 16.38 -8.74
CA LYS A 43 -4.54 16.08 -7.31
C LYS A 43 -5.51 15.06 -6.75
N MET A 44 -6.81 15.19 -7.08
CA MET A 44 -7.81 14.20 -6.68
C MET A 44 -7.49 12.82 -7.24
N LEU A 45 -7.18 12.70 -8.53
CA LEU A 45 -6.81 11.42 -9.15
C LEU A 45 -5.57 10.80 -8.50
N TRP A 46 -4.56 11.62 -8.20
CA TRP A 46 -3.36 11.17 -7.50
C TRP A 46 -3.63 10.75 -6.06
N MET A 47 -4.49 11.45 -5.31
CA MET A 47 -4.90 11.03 -3.98
C MET A 47 -5.66 9.69 -4.03
N TRP A 48 -6.60 9.54 -4.96
CA TRP A 48 -7.33 8.29 -5.17
C TRP A 48 -6.39 7.14 -5.55
N GLY A 49 -5.47 7.34 -6.48
CA GLY A 49 -4.49 6.34 -6.89
C GLY A 49 -3.52 5.94 -5.77
N SER A 50 -3.05 6.93 -5.00
CA SER A 50 -2.19 6.69 -3.83
C SER A 50 -2.90 5.86 -2.77
N PHE A 51 -4.19 6.11 -2.54
CA PHE A 51 -4.99 5.40 -1.55
C PHE A 51 -5.32 3.97 -1.99
N LEU A 52 -5.48 3.75 -3.30
CA LEU A 52 -5.72 2.44 -3.90
C LEU A 52 -4.48 1.54 -3.89
N LEU A 53 -3.28 2.10 -4.07
CA LEU A 53 -2.00 1.38 -4.09
C LEU A 53 -1.77 0.39 -2.94
N PRO A 54 -1.92 0.78 -1.66
CA PRO A 54 -1.74 -0.14 -0.54
C PRO A 54 -2.82 -1.22 -0.45
N ILE A 55 -3.98 -1.01 -1.08
CA ILE A 55 -5.10 -1.97 -1.12
C ILE A 55 -4.95 -2.94 -2.30
N LEU A 56 -4.37 -2.48 -3.41
CA LEU A 56 -4.14 -3.27 -4.63
C LEU A 56 -3.24 -4.48 -4.38
N GLY A 57 -2.20 -4.37 -3.55
CA GLY A 57 -1.33 -5.50 -3.20
C GLY A 57 -2.11 -6.67 -2.57
N PRO A 58 -2.81 -6.46 -1.45
CA PRO A 58 -3.69 -7.47 -0.85
C PRO A 58 -4.78 -7.96 -1.79
N LEU A 59 -5.42 -7.07 -2.58
CA LEU A 59 -6.43 -7.45 -3.56
C LEU A 59 -5.89 -8.39 -4.63
N LEU A 60 -4.74 -8.05 -5.23
CA LEU A 60 -4.07 -8.88 -6.23
C LEU A 60 -3.66 -10.22 -5.64
N TYR A 61 -3.21 -10.27 -4.39
CA TYR A 61 -2.92 -11.52 -3.70
C TYR A 61 -4.18 -12.38 -3.50
N ILE A 62 -5.31 -11.78 -3.11
CA ILE A 62 -6.58 -12.51 -2.95
C ILE A 62 -7.09 -13.02 -4.30
N VAL A 63 -7.00 -12.21 -5.36
CA VAL A 63 -7.50 -12.55 -6.69
C VAL A 63 -6.60 -13.57 -7.37
N LEU A 64 -5.29 -13.32 -7.47
CA LEU A 64 -4.34 -14.19 -8.18
C LEU A 64 -3.88 -15.38 -7.33
N GLY A 65 -3.73 -15.20 -6.01
CA GLY A 65 -3.35 -16.27 -5.08
C GLY A 65 -4.43 -17.32 -4.89
N ARG A 66 -5.71 -17.01 -5.16
CA ARG A 66 -6.79 -18.02 -5.21
C ARG A 66 -6.71 -18.94 -6.42
N TYR A 67 -6.12 -18.50 -7.54
CA TYR A 67 -6.01 -19.33 -8.75
C TYR A 67 -4.84 -20.33 -8.69
N GLY A 68 -3.97 -20.23 -7.67
CA GLY A 68 -2.84 -21.13 -7.48
C GLY A 68 -3.09 -22.32 -6.53
N LYS A 69 -4.34 -22.56 -6.11
CA LYS A 69 -4.75 -23.73 -5.32
C LYS A 69 -5.67 -24.63 -6.11
#